data_AF-A0A336NC82-F1
#
_entry.id   AF-A0A336NC82-F1
#
_cell.length_a   1.000
_cell.length_b   1.000
_cell.length_c   1.000
_cell.angle_alpha   90.00
_cell.angle_beta   90.00
_cell.angle_gamma   90.00
#
_symmetry.space_group_name_H-M   'P 1'
#
loop_
_entity.id
_entity.type
_entity.pdbx_description
1 polymer ?
#
loop_
_entity_poly.entity_id
_entity_poly.type
_entity_poly.pdbx_seq_one_letter_code
_entity_poly.pdbx_strand_id
1 'polypeptide(L)'
;MIPLCDKELSDTLVGLYDDYQCGFDIGEKLKLCVDLALLLELELSVHRLGEADAVLEAEVAEVLAECEDSHRDEDKSNRVIYMDFGGGK
;
A
#
# COMPACT_ATOMS: atom_id res chain seq x y z
N MET A 1 -23.50 -35.42 7.83
CA MET A 1 -22.88 -34.12 8.13
C MET A 1 -23.99 -33.14 8.40
N ILE A 2 -23.94 -32.41 9.51
CA ILE A 2 -24.89 -31.33 9.77
C ILE A 2 -24.47 -30.18 8.84
N PRO A 3 -25.34 -29.70 7.95
CA PRO A 3 -25.06 -28.51 7.17
C PRO A 3 -25.08 -27.33 8.15
N LEU A 4 -23.90 -26.83 8.49
CA LEU A 4 -23.77 -25.58 9.22
C LEU A 4 -24.11 -24.45 8.27
N CYS A 5 -24.86 -23.46 8.75
CA CYS A 5 -25.05 -22.21 8.02
C CYS A 5 -23.69 -21.50 7.88
N ASP A 6 -23.43 -20.85 6.75
CA ASP A 6 -22.15 -20.14 6.50
C ASP A 6 -21.82 -19.14 7.62
N LYS A 7 -22.85 -18.53 8.23
CA LYS A 7 -22.70 -17.65 9.38
C LYS A 7 -22.22 -18.39 10.63
N GLU A 8 -22.79 -19.54 10.95
CA GLU A 8 -22.39 -20.34 12.11
C GLU A 8 -20.96 -20.86 11.97
N LEU A 9 -20.58 -21.22 10.74
CA LEU A 9 -19.22 -21.61 10.42
C LEU A 9 -18.25 -20.43 10.60
N SER A 10 -18.62 -19.24 10.10
CA SER A 10 -17.84 -18.01 10.28
C SER A 10 -17.67 -17.67 11.76
N ASP A 11 -18.75 -17.68 12.54
CA ASP A 11 -18.73 -17.38 13.97
C ASP A 11 -17.84 -18.39 14.74
N THR A 12 -17.88 -19.67 14.33
CA THR A 12 -17.02 -20.72 14.90
C THR A 12 -15.53 -20.49 14.58
N LEU A 13 -15.21 -20.07 13.35
CA LEU A 13 -13.83 -19.78 12.94
C LEU A 13 -13.26 -18.56 13.67
N VAL A 14 -14.08 -17.53 13.87
CA VAL A 14 -13.69 -16.34 14.67
C VAL A 14 -13.40 -16.74 16.11
N GLY A 15 -14.30 -17.51 16.74
CA GLY A 15 -14.07 -17.99 18.11
C GLY A 15 -12.81 -18.85 18.25
N LEU A 16 -12.53 -19.73 17.27
CA LEU A 16 -11.29 -20.52 17.24
C LEU A 16 -10.03 -19.66 17.14
N TYR A 17 -10.11 -18.56 16.39
CA TYR A 17 -9.01 -17.61 16.28
C TYR A 17 -8.77 -16.85 17.58
N ASP A 18 -9.83 -16.39 18.23
CA ASP A 18 -9.76 -15.73 19.54
C ASP A 18 -9.16 -16.69 20.59
N ASP A 19 -9.58 -17.95 20.58
CA ASP A 19 -9.08 -18.96 21.49
C ASP A 19 -7.58 -19.23 21.27
N TYR A 20 -7.17 -19.30 20.01
CA TYR A 20 -5.77 -19.42 19.61
C TYR A 20 -4.93 -18.24 20.11
N GLN A 21 -5.40 -17.01 19.92
CA GLN A 21 -4.71 -15.80 20.36
C GLN A 21 -4.59 -15.71 21.88
N CYS A 22 -5.60 -16.17 22.61
CA CYS A 22 -5.58 -16.21 24.07
C CYS A 22 -4.68 -17.32 24.63
N GLY A 23 -4.10 -18.16 23.77
CA GLY A 23 -3.24 -19.27 24.17
C GLY A 23 -4.00 -20.47 24.76
N PHE A 24 -5.30 -20.59 24.48
CA PHE A 24 -6.04 -21.78 24.88
C PHE A 24 -5.60 -23.00 24.06
N ASP A 25 -5.66 -24.18 24.68
CA ASP A 25 -5.39 -25.43 23.99
C ASP A 25 -6.58 -25.82 23.11
N ILE A 26 -6.51 -25.42 21.84
CA ILE A 26 -7.47 -25.79 20.79
C ILE A 26 -7.10 -27.13 20.12
N GLY A 27 -6.04 -27.81 20.57
CA GLY A 27 -5.51 -29.03 19.97
C GLY A 27 -4.62 -28.79 18.75
N GLU A 28 -3.57 -29.60 18.62
CA GLU A 28 -2.49 -29.41 17.62
C GLU A 28 -2.98 -29.31 16.17
N LYS A 29 -3.99 -30.12 15.78
CA LYS A 29 -4.49 -30.12 14.40
C LYS A 29 -5.19 -28.81 14.04
N LEU A 30 -6.01 -28.27 14.96
CA LEU A 30 -6.70 -27.00 14.76
C LEU A 30 -5.70 -25.85 14.78
N LYS A 31 -4.73 -25.89 15.70
CA LYS A 31 -3.60 -24.97 15.73
C LYS A 31 -2.86 -24.91 14.39
N LEU A 32 -2.51 -26.06 13.80
CA LEU A 32 -1.84 -26.12 12.49
C LEU A 32 -2.70 -25.49 11.38
N CYS A 33 -4.01 -25.68 11.41
CA CYS A 33 -4.92 -25.03 10.44
C CYS A 33 -4.94 -23.51 10.61
N VAL A 34 -5.00 -23.01 11.85
CA VAL A 34 -4.95 -21.57 12.14
C VAL A 34 -3.60 -20.98 11.73
N ASP A 35 -2.49 -21.65 12.06
CA ASP A 35 -1.13 -21.26 11.67
C ASP A 35 -1.00 -21.16 10.13
N LEU A 36 -1.52 -22.14 9.40
CA LEU A 36 -1.51 -22.13 7.93
C LEU A 36 -2.38 -21.00 7.35
N ALA A 37 -3.58 -20.78 7.90
CA ALA A 37 -4.46 -19.71 7.45
C ALA A 37 -3.83 -18.33 7.65
N LEU A 38 -3.19 -18.10 8.80
CA LEU A 38 -2.46 -16.86 9.09
C LEU A 38 -1.28 -16.64 8.14
N LEU A 39 -0.53 -17.71 7.85
CA LEU A 39 0.60 -17.63 6.92
C LEU A 39 0.14 -17.24 5.50
N LEU A 40 -0.96 -17.83 5.03
CA LEU A 40 -1.52 -17.52 3.71
C LEU A 40 -2.06 -16.08 3.65
N GLU A 41 -2.74 -15.61 4.70
CA GLU A 41 -3.22 -14.22 4.78
C GLU A 41 -2.05 -13.22 4.80
N LEU A 42 -0.96 -13.55 5.50
CA LEU A 42 0.25 -12.74 5.52
C LEU A 42 0.89 -12.66 4.13
N GLU A 43 1.04 -13.80 3.43
CA GLU A 43 1.58 -13.84 2.07
C GLU A 43 0.75 -12.97 1.10
N LEU A 44 -0.58 -13.09 1.16
CA LEU A 44 -1.49 -12.26 0.36
C LEU A 44 -1.37 -10.78 0.71
N SER A 45 -1.23 -10.45 2.00
CA SER A 45 -1.04 -9.08 2.46
C SER A 45 0.27 -8.48 1.96
N VAL A 46 1.36 -9.24 2.00
CA VAL A 46 2.67 -8.83 1.46
C VAL A 46 2.60 -8.63 -0.04
N HIS A 47 1.95 -9.54 -0.76
CA HIS A 47 1.77 -9.40 -2.21
C HIS A 47 1.03 -8.11 -2.58
N ARG A 48 -0.12 -7.86 -1.94
CA ARG A 48 -0.92 -6.64 -2.13
C ARG A 48 -0.18 -5.37 -1.74
N LEU A 49 0.66 -5.43 -0.70
CA LEU A 49 1.51 -4.31 -0.32
C LEU A 49 2.54 -4.01 -1.40
N GLY A 50 3.16 -5.03 -2.00
CA GLY A 50 4.08 -4.87 -3.12
C GLY A 50 3.39 -4.30 -4.37
N GLU A 51 2.15 -4.68 -4.67
CA GLU A 51 1.37 -4.07 -5.74
C GLU A 51 1.11 -2.58 -5.47
N ALA A 52 0.72 -2.22 -4.25
CA ALA A 52 0.49 -0.84 -3.87
C ALA A 52 1.78 0.01 -3.92
N ASP A 53 2.91 -0.57 -3.52
CA ASP A 53 4.23 0.07 -3.59
C ASP A 53 4.63 0.35 -5.04
N ALA A 54 4.45 -0.61 -5.96
CA ALA A 54 4.74 -0.42 -7.37
C ALA A 54 3.86 0.68 -8.02
N VAL A 55 2.59 0.78 -7.62
CA VAL A 55 1.70 1.86 -8.07
C VAL A 55 2.21 3.21 -7.56
N LEU A 56 2.58 3.29 -6.27
CA LEU A 56 3.11 4.51 -5.67
C LEU A 56 4.42 4.96 -6.34
N GLU A 57 5.35 4.03 -6.61
CA GLU A 57 6.59 4.34 -7.32
C GLU A 57 6.32 4.92 -8.71
N ALA A 58 5.34 4.38 -9.44
CA ALA A 58 4.94 4.89 -10.75
C ALA A 58 4.36 6.31 -10.66
N GLU A 59 3.46 6.57 -9.71
CA GLU A 59 2.87 7.90 -9.48
C GLU A 59 3.95 8.93 -9.08
N VAL A 60 4.89 8.55 -8.21
CA VAL A 60 6.00 9.43 -7.82
C VAL A 60 6.90 9.75 -9.01
N ALA A 61 7.21 8.76 -9.85
CA ALA A 61 8.02 8.98 -11.05
C ALA A 61 7.33 9.92 -12.05
N GLU A 62 6.01 9.78 -12.23
CA GLU A 62 5.21 10.67 -13.07
C GLU A 62 5.24 12.11 -12.55
N VAL A 63 4.96 12.31 -11.26
CA VAL A 63 4.98 13.64 -10.63
C VAL A 63 6.37 14.30 -10.73
N LEU A 64 7.44 13.53 -10.54
CA LEU A 64 8.80 14.04 -10.69
C LEU A 64 9.10 14.45 -12.14
N ALA A 65 8.67 13.66 -13.12
CA ALA A 65 8.82 14.00 -14.54
C ALA A 65 8.07 15.29 -14.90
N GLU A 66 6.84 15.46 -14.40
CA GLU A 66 6.06 16.70 -14.59
C GLU A 66 6.74 17.92 -13.97
N CYS A 67 7.38 17.78 -12.80
CA CYS A 67 8.16 18.85 -12.19
C CYS A 67 9.40 19.24 -13.01
N GLU A 68 10.13 18.25 -13.56
CA GLU A 68 11.30 18.52 -14.41
C GLU A 68 10.92 19.21 -15.72
N ASP A 69 9.79 18.84 -16.33
CA ASP A 69 9.28 19.48 -17.55
C ASP A 69 8.79 20.91 -17.28
N SER A 70 8.18 21.17 -16.13
CA SER A 70 7.79 22.52 -15.69
C SER A 70 9.00 23.46 -15.51
N HIS A 71 10.08 22.97 -14.89
CA HIS A 71 11.31 23.75 -14.71
C HIS A 71 12.06 24.04 -16.01
N ARG A 72 11.87 23.23 -17.05
CA ARG A 72 12.46 23.46 -18.38
C ARG A 72 11.80 24.59 -19.16
N ASP A 73 10.56 24.94 -18.85
CA ASP A 73 9.84 26.04 -19.53
C ASP A 73 10.18 27.41 -18.92
N GLU A 74 10.57 27.46 -17.63
CA GLU A 74 11.08 28.68 -16.98
C GLU A 74 12.44 29.14 -17.55
N ASP A 75 13.28 28.20 -18.01
CA ASP A 75 14.63 28.51 -18.51
C ASP A 75 14.64 29.15 -19.93
N LYS A 76 13.50 29.13 -20.64
CA LYS A 76 13.31 29.92 -21.88
C LYS A 76 12.85 31.35 -21.63
N SER A 77 12.51 31.71 -20.38
CA SER A 77 12.19 33.07 -19.98
C SER A 77 13.40 33.83 -19.40
N ASN A 78 14.63 33.35 -19.62
CA ASN A 78 15.82 34.18 -19.46
C ASN A 78 15.95 35.18 -20.64
N ARG A 79 14.87 35.92 -20.92
CA ARG A 79 14.97 37.19 -21.66
C ARG A 79 15.67 38.15 -20.72
N VAL A 80 16.97 38.32 -20.92
CA VAL A 80 17.76 39.43 -20.39
C VAL A 80 16.98 40.72 -20.65
N ILE A 81 16.31 41.25 -19.63
CA ILE A 81 15.68 42.57 -19.69
C ILE A 81 16.82 43.58 -19.55
N TYR A 82 17.27 44.14 -20.68
CA TYR A 82 18.12 45.31 -20.67
C TYR A 82 17.33 46.48 -20.08
N MET A 83 17.64 46.87 -18.83
CA MET A 83 17.19 48.15 -18.28
C MET A 83 18.13 49.24 -18.80
N ASP A 84 17.66 50.00 -19.78
CA ASP A 84 18.32 51.24 -20.21
C ASP A 84 18.10 52.31 -19.14
N PHE A 85 19.11 52.51 -18.28
CA PHE A 85 19.17 53.64 -17.37
C PHE A 85 19.55 54.87 -18.17
N GLY A 86 18.54 55.49 -18.82
CA GLY A 86 18.69 56.68 -19.65
C GLY A 86 19.50 57.78 -18.99
N GLY A 87 20.80 57.82 -19.31
CA GLY A 87 21.73 58.88 -18.97
C GLY A 87 21.68 59.98 -20.02
N GLY A 88 20.66 60.83 -19.96
CA GLY A 88 20.60 62.07 -20.71
C GLY A 88 21.32 63.18 -19.94
N LYS A 89 22.43 63.67 -20.50
CA LYS A 89 23.12 64.91 -20.09
C LYS A 89 22.26 66.15 -20.33
#